data_AF-A0A1Y1QS18-F1
#
_entry.id   AF-A0A1Y1QS18-F1
#
_cell.length_a   1.000
_cell.length_b   1.000
_cell.length_c   1.000
_cell.angle_alpha   90.00
_cell.angle_beta   90.00
_cell.angle_gamma   90.00
#
_symmetry.space_group_name_H-M   'P 1'
#
loop_
_entity.id
_entity.type
_entity.pdbx_description
1 polymer ?
#
loop_
_entity_poly.entity_id
_entity_poly.type
_entity_poly.pdbx_seq_one_letter_code
_entity_poly.pdbx_strand_id
1 'polypeptide(L)' 'MKTETTPQPLKPIYYWLDGYWITDKEEADLMDEINAFGSTHGTAFFPADASPELIDTEVLALLAE' A
#
# COMPACT_ATOMS: atom_id res chain seq x y z
N MET A 1 5.93 -21.43 -27.87
CA MET A 1 6.33 -21.27 -26.45
C MET A 1 5.11 -20.79 -25.70
N LYS A 2 4.63 -21.54 -24.70
CA LYS A 2 3.58 -21.05 -23.80
C LYS A 2 4.29 -20.29 -22.69
N THR A 3 4.06 -18.99 -22.56
CA THR A 3 4.53 -18.21 -21.42
C THR A 3 3.72 -18.64 -20.21
N GLU A 4 4.31 -19.48 -19.34
CA GLU A 4 3.77 -19.70 -18.00
C GLU A 4 4.01 -18.41 -17.20
N THR A 5 2.96 -17.60 -17.05
CA THR A 5 2.97 -16.46 -16.15
C THR A 5 2.84 -16.99 -14.73
N THR A 6 3.96 -17.21 -14.05
CA THR A 6 3.96 -17.50 -12.62
C THR A 6 3.22 -16.36 -11.89
N PRO A 7 2.23 -16.64 -11.03
CA PRO A 7 1.58 -15.59 -10.25
C PRO A 7 2.63 -14.87 -9.41
N GLN A 8 2.78 -13.56 -9.62
CA GLN A 8 3.66 -12.77 -8.76
C GLN A 8 3.02 -12.67 -7.38
N PRO A 9 3.75 -12.97 -6.29
CA PRO A 9 3.23 -12.81 -4.94
C PRO A 9 2.90 -11.32 -4.71
N LEU A 10 1.79 -11.05 -4.05
CA LEU A 10 1.36 -9.70 -3.70
C LEU A 10 1.52 -9.45 -2.19
N LYS A 11 1.80 -8.20 -1.81
CA LYS A 11 1.82 -7.72 -0.43
C LYS A 11 0.81 -6.57 -0.25
N PRO A 12 0.15 -6.47 0.91
CA PRO A 12 -0.67 -5.31 1.22
C PRO A 12 0.22 -4.09 1.53
N ILE A 13 -0.27 -2.92 1.12
CA ILE A 13 0.22 -1.60 1.51
C ILE A 13 -0.95 -0.85 2.14
N TYR A 14 -0.74 -0.32 3.35
CA TYR A 14 -1.69 0.49 4.08
C TYR A 14 -1.30 1.96 3.89
N TYR A 15 -2.21 2.80 3.41
CA TYR A 15 -1.91 4.18 3.03
C TYR A 15 -2.98 5.16 3.52
N TRP A 16 -2.60 6.43 3.76
CA TRP A 16 -3.50 7.50 4.18
C TRP A 16 -3.59 8.60 3.13
N LEU A 17 -4.54 9.53 3.33
CA LEU A 17 -4.83 10.64 2.41
C LEU A 17 -3.69 11.65 2.24
N ASP A 18 -2.70 11.64 3.13
CA ASP A 18 -1.50 12.46 3.04
C ASP A 18 -0.38 11.83 2.21
N GLY A 19 -0.59 10.59 1.72
CA GLY A 19 0.38 9.82 0.94
C GLY A 19 1.35 9.01 1.79
N TYR A 20 1.24 9.03 3.13
CA TYR A 20 2.00 8.14 3.99
C TYR A 20 1.54 6.69 3.78
N TRP A 21 2.47 5.74 3.84
CA TRP A 21 2.16 4.32 3.74
C TRP A 21 3.14 3.44 4.52
N ILE A 22 2.65 2.27 4.95
CA ILE A 22 3.41 1.22 5.62
C ILE A 22 2.96 -0.18 5.19
N THR A 23 3.75 -1.20 5.53
CA THR A 23 3.45 -2.62 5.23
C THR A 23 2.95 -3.40 6.45
N ASP A 24 3.12 -2.86 7.66
CA ASP A 24 2.73 -3.52 8.90
C ASP A 24 1.27 -3.23 9.23
N LYS A 25 0.48 -4.30 9.44
CA LYS A 25 -0.95 -4.17 9.72
C LYS A 25 -1.22 -3.69 11.14
N GLU A 26 -0.49 -4.22 12.11
CA GLU A 26 -0.73 -3.88 13.52
C GLU A 26 -0.39 -2.41 13.77
N GLU A 27 0.67 -1.92 13.12
CA GLU A 27 1.02 -0.50 13.14
C GLU A 27 -0.03 0.36 12.43
N ALA A 28 -0.59 -0.08 11.30
CA ALA A 28 -1.63 0.66 10.58
C ALA A 28 -2.92 0.75 11.39
N ASP A 29 -3.33 -0.36 12.02
CA ASP A 29 -4.49 -0.40 12.90
C ASP A 29 -4.28 0.52 14.13
N LEU A 30 -3.07 0.54 14.71
CA LEU A 30 -2.73 1.45 15.81
C LEU A 30 -2.80 2.93 15.40
N MET A 31 -2.29 3.26 14.20
CA MET A 31 -2.32 4.63 13.67
C MET A 31 -3.75 5.13 13.44
N ASP A 32 -4.65 4.24 13.01
CA ASP A 32 -6.08 4.52 12.89
C ASP A 32 -6.74 4.70 14.27
N GLU A 33 -6.42 3.85 15.26
CA GLU A 33 -6.96 3.95 16.63
C GLU A 33 -6.65 5.30 17.30
N ILE A 34 -5.45 5.82 17.07
CA ILE A 34 -5.04 7.13 17.60
C ILE A 34 -5.41 8.30 16.66
N ASN A 35 -6.06 8.01 15.53
CA ASN A 35 -6.41 8.98 14.49
C ASN A 35 -5.22 9.84 14.04
N ALA A 36 -4.05 9.23 13.84
CA ALA A 36 -2.78 9.91 13.58
C ALA A 36 -2.84 10.83 12.35
N PHE A 37 -3.58 10.42 11.32
CA PHE A 37 -3.66 11.10 10.03
C PHE A 37 -5.05 11.69 9.74
N GLY A 38 -5.94 11.73 10.73
CA GLY A 38 -7.29 12.27 10.55
C GLY A 38 -8.21 11.42 9.66
N SER A 39 -7.79 10.20 9.32
CA SER A 39 -8.51 9.26 8.46
C SER A 39 -8.10 7.82 8.78
N THR A 40 -8.92 6.85 8.38
CA THR A 40 -8.54 5.43 8.39
C THR A 40 -7.75 5.09 7.14
N HIS A 41 -6.83 4.14 7.23
CA HIS A 41 -6.04 3.71 6.08
C HIS A 41 -6.87 3.05 4.98
N GLY A 42 -6.45 3.23 3.73
CA GLY A 42 -6.81 2.39 2.60
C GLY A 42 -5.86 1.19 2.49
N THR A 43 -6.26 0.17 1.74
CA THR A 43 -5.39 -1.00 1.44
C THR A 43 -5.26 -1.19 -0.07
N ALA A 44 -4.03 -1.28 -0.56
CA ALA A 44 -3.71 -1.62 -1.94
C ALA A 44 -2.75 -2.83 -1.98
N PHE A 45 -2.78 -3.60 -3.07
CA PHE A 45 -1.95 -4.79 -3.23
C PHE A 45 -0.90 -4.57 -4.30
N PHE A 46 0.36 -4.75 -3.93
CA PHE A 46 1.53 -4.55 -4.79
C PHE A 46 2.29 -5.84 -4.99
N PRO A 47 3.07 -5.99 -6.07
CA PRO A 47 4.09 -7.04 -6.16
C PRO A 47 4.95 -7.08 -4.89
N ALA A 48 5.25 -8.26 -4.38
CA ALA A 48 6.01 -8.40 -3.13
C ALA A 48 7.40 -7.73 -3.21
N ASP A 49 7.99 -7.75 -4.41
CA ASP A 49 9.26 -7.12 -4.78
C ASP A 49 9.12 -5.67 -5.27
N ALA A 50 7.93 -5.07 -5.21
CA ALA A 50 7.73 -3.66 -5.53
C ALA A 50 8.64 -2.80 -4.66
N SER A 51 9.39 -1.91 -5.34
CA SER A 51 10.29 -0.96 -4.69
C SER A 51 9.51 0.16 -4.00
N PRO A 52 10.07 0.80 -2.97
CA PRO A 52 9.43 1.93 -2.31
C PRO A 52 9.04 3.05 -3.28
N GLU A 53 9.86 3.35 -4.30
CA GLU A 53 9.61 4.43 -5.26
C GLU A 53 8.40 4.13 -6.16
N LEU A 54 8.19 2.86 -6.50
CA LEU A 54 6.99 2.43 -7.20
C LEU A 54 5.76 2.59 -6.32
N ILE A 55 5.83 2.16 -5.05
CA ILE A 55 4.72 2.28 -4.10
C ILE A 55 4.37 3.75 -3.88
N ASP A 56 5.36 4.62 -3.67
CA ASP A 56 5.17 6.08 -3.55
C ASP A 56 4.38 6.62 -4.75
N THR A 57 4.82 6.30 -5.97
CA THR A 57 4.19 6.82 -7.19
C THR A 57 2.74 6.36 -7.32
N GLU A 58 2.46 5.09 -7.06
CA GLU A 58 1.12 4.50 -7.20
C GLU A 58 0.18 4.95 -6.07
N VAL A 59 0.66 5.08 -4.83
CA VAL A 59 -0.13 5.64 -3.72
C VAL A 59 -0.55 7.08 -4.04
N LEU A 60 0.36 7.91 -4.55
CA LEU A 60 0.02 9.26 -4.97
C LEU A 60 -0.98 9.28 -6.12
N ALA A 61 -0.92 8.32 -7.05
CA ALA A 61 -1.89 8.20 -8.13
C ALA A 61 -3.30 7.82 -7.61
N LEU A 62 -3.38 6.89 -6.65
CA LEU A 62 -4.65 6.50 -6.01
C LEU A 62 -5.34 7.67 -5.30
N LEU A 63 -4.57 8.61 -4.77
CA LEU A 63 -5.10 9.79 -4.06
C LEU A 63 -5.52 10.93 -5.00
N ALA A 64 -5.21 10.83 -6.29
CA ALA A 64 -5.55 11.84 -7.29
C ALA A 64 -6.90 11.60 -8.00
N GLU A 65 -7.55 10.47 -7.73
CA GLU A 65 -8.88 10.09 -8.23
C GLU A 65 -10.02 10.66 -7.37
#